data_AF-A0A259GE22-F1
#
_entry.id   AF-A0A259GE22-F1
#
_cell.length_a   1.000
_cell.length_b   1.000
_cell.length_c   1.000
_cell.angle_alpha   90.00
_cell.angle_beta   90.00
_cell.angle_gamma   90.00
#
_symmetry.space_group_name_H-M   'P 1'
#
loop_
_entity.id
_entity.type
_entity.pdbx_description
1 polymer ?
#
loop_
_entity_poly.entity_id
_entity_poly.type
_entity_poly.pdbx_seq_one_letter_code
_entity_poly.pdbx_strand_id
1 'polypeptide(L)'
;MLMENPDFSHEMKPWTIVADATLARFDTTLKGLTDAEARQRLERHSRNRLREKPPRPAWMKFLVQFKDLLVIVLLGAAVLAGAIGDIKDAVVILIVVVFNTFVLFPCIGGRHRESSTPWT
;
A
#
# COMPACT_ATOMS: atom_id res chain seq x y z
N MET A 1 11.15 12.37 21.94
CA MET A 1 11.49 11.08 21.30
C MET A 1 10.53 10.84 20.13
N LEU A 2 10.70 11.60 19.05
CA LEU A 2 10.20 11.27 17.71
C LEU A 2 11.44 11.35 16.82
N MET A 3 11.74 10.25 16.14
CA MET A 3 12.91 10.12 15.28
C MET A 3 12.84 11.17 14.19
N GLU A 4 13.83 12.05 14.20
CA GLU A 4 14.19 12.94 13.11
C GLU A 4 14.42 12.10 11.84
N ASN A 5 13.60 12.32 10.83
CA ASN A 5 13.77 11.74 9.51
C ASN A 5 14.83 12.57 8.77
N PRO A 6 15.99 12.00 8.40
CA PRO A 6 17.06 12.77 7.78
C PRO A 6 16.68 13.14 6.35
N ASP A 7 16.39 14.42 6.17
CA ASP A 7 16.56 15.25 4.98
C ASP A 7 16.38 14.60 3.59
N PHE A 8 15.16 14.72 3.05
CA PHE A 8 14.87 14.60 1.60
C PHE A 8 14.53 15.98 0.99
N SER A 9 15.10 17.08 1.49
CA SER A 9 14.56 18.43 1.23
C SER A 9 15.47 19.43 0.50
N HIS A 10 16.60 19.02 -0.05
CA HIS A 10 17.43 19.87 -0.93
C HIS A 10 17.55 19.41 -2.39
N GLU A 11 16.70 18.47 -2.84
CA GLU A 11 16.57 18.13 -4.26
C GLU A 11 15.58 19.09 -4.96
N MET A 12 16.08 19.90 -5.90
CA MET A 12 15.24 20.79 -6.72
C MET A 12 14.08 20.01 -7.37
N LYS A 13 12.86 20.52 -7.18
CA LYS A 13 11.62 19.94 -7.68
C LYS A 13 11.59 19.92 -9.22
N PRO A 14 11.59 18.77 -9.89
CA PRO A 14 11.73 18.69 -11.36
C PRO A 14 10.55 19.29 -12.15
N TRP A 15 9.42 19.62 -11.50
CA TRP A 15 8.32 20.34 -12.15
C TRP A 15 8.49 21.87 -12.15
N THR A 16 9.53 22.40 -11.49
CA THR A 16 9.80 23.85 -11.42
C THR A 16 10.88 24.31 -12.40
N ILE A 17 11.48 23.40 -13.16
CA ILE A 17 12.57 23.68 -14.09
C ILE A 17 12.06 23.83 -15.53
N VAL A 18 12.67 24.76 -16.28
CA VAL A 18 12.36 25.01 -17.70
C VAL A 18 12.79 23.80 -18.54
N ALA A 19 12.09 23.56 -19.65
CA ALA A 19 12.35 22.42 -20.55
C ALA A 19 13.82 22.32 -20.98
N ASP A 20 14.42 23.42 -21.44
CA ASP A 20 15.83 23.45 -21.90
C ASP A 20 16.82 23.08 -20.78
N ALA A 21 16.56 23.56 -19.55
CA ALA A 21 17.38 23.23 -18.39
C ALA A 21 17.24 21.75 -17.99
N THR A 22 16.05 21.16 -18.18
CA THR A 22 15.81 19.72 -17.96
C THR A 22 16.57 18.88 -18.99
N LEU A 23 16.53 19.27 -20.26
CA LEU A 23 17.22 18.60 -21.36
C LEU A 23 18.74 18.58 -21.13
N ALA A 24 19.31 19.72 -20.73
CA ALA A 24 20.73 19.81 -20.39
C ALA A 24 21.10 18.95 -19.16
N ARG A 25 20.24 18.91 -18.13
CA ARG A 25 20.51 18.14 -16.90
C ARG A 25 20.45 16.63 -17.11
N PHE A 26 19.53 16.16 -17.94
CA PHE A 26 19.39 14.73 -18.25
C PHE A 26 20.13 14.32 -19.52
N ASP A 27 20.99 15.20 -20.05
CA ASP A 27 21.80 14.99 -21.25
C ASP A 27 20.95 14.33 -22.37
N THR A 28 19.83 14.96 -22.67
CA THR A 28 18.84 14.45 -23.62
C THR A 28 18.45 15.55 -24.59
N THR A 29 18.03 15.16 -25.78
CA THR A 29 17.59 16.10 -26.81
C THR A 29 16.07 16.09 -26.96
N LEU A 30 15.52 17.09 -27.65
CA LEU A 30 14.11 17.11 -28.06
C LEU A 30 13.73 15.92 -28.96
N LYS A 31 14.72 15.28 -29.60
CA LYS A 31 14.51 14.08 -30.43
C LYS A 31 14.52 12.78 -29.61
N GLY A 32 14.72 12.86 -28.29
CA GLY A 32 14.82 11.71 -27.39
C GLY A 32 16.24 11.18 -27.23
N LEU A 33 16.35 9.99 -26.63
CA LEU A 33 17.60 9.25 -26.44
C LEU A 33 17.84 8.27 -27.57
N THR A 34 19.10 7.98 -27.87
CA THR A 34 19.47 6.88 -28.77
C THR A 34 19.30 5.52 -28.09
N ASP A 35 19.13 4.44 -28.87
CA ASP A 35 18.98 3.08 -28.32
C ASP A 35 20.20 2.65 -27.49
N ALA A 36 21.40 3.11 -27.87
CA ALA A 36 22.64 2.84 -27.14
C ALA A 36 22.66 3.52 -25.76
N GLU A 37 22.29 4.81 -25.70
CA GLU A 37 22.18 5.56 -24.44
C GLU A 37 21.06 5.02 -23.56
N ALA A 38 19.93 4.64 -24.15
CA ALA A 38 18.81 4.05 -23.44
C ALA A 38 19.21 2.72 -22.76
N ARG A 39 19.93 1.83 -23.46
CA ARG A 39 20.46 0.58 -22.87
C ARG A 39 21.45 0.85 -21.73
N GLN A 40 22.38 1.77 -21.94
CA GLN A 40 23.37 2.13 -20.92
C GLN A 40 22.70 2.75 -19.67
N ARG A 41 21.61 3.51 -19.84
CA ARG A 41 20.82 4.05 -18.72
C ARG A 41 19.96 2.99 -18.04
N LEU A 42 19.43 2.00 -18.78
CA LEU A 42 18.68 0.88 -18.22
C LEU A 42 19.55 0.01 -17.30
N GLU A 43 20.82 -0.18 -17.62
CA GLU A 43 21.78 -0.88 -16.76
C GLU A 43 22.05 -0.10 -15.47
N ARG A 44 22.21 1.23 -15.57
CA ARG A 44 22.51 2.10 -14.41
C ARG A 44 21.31 2.35 -13.49
N HIS A 45 20.12 2.56 -14.06
CA HIS A 45 18.92 2.97 -13.31
C HIS A 45 17.96 1.82 -13.02
N SER A 46 18.29 0.60 -13.46
CA SER A 46 17.38 -0.54 -13.45
C SER A 46 16.10 -0.29 -14.27
N ARG A 47 15.35 -1.35 -14.54
CA ARG A 47 14.01 -1.21 -15.12
C ARG A 47 13.16 -0.37 -14.17
N ASN A 48 12.49 0.65 -14.71
CA ASN A 48 11.46 1.43 -14.01
C ASN A 48 10.21 0.57 -13.78
N ARG A 49 10.34 -0.46 -12.95
CA ARG A 49 9.25 -1.31 -12.48
C ARG A 49 9.17 -1.18 -10.98
N LEU A 50 7.99 -0.79 -10.50
CA LEU A 50 7.70 -0.82 -9.08
C LEU A 50 7.84 -2.27 -8.61
N ARG A 51 8.64 -2.48 -7.57
CA ARG A 51 8.75 -3.78 -6.92
C ARG A 51 7.39 -4.09 -6.29
N GLU A 52 6.68 -5.07 -6.86
CA GLU A 52 5.46 -5.59 -6.24
C GLU A 52 5.83 -6.20 -4.90
N LYS A 53 5.25 -5.66 -3.82
CA LYS A 53 5.40 -6.26 -2.50
C LYS A 53 4.69 -7.62 -2.53
N PRO A 54 5.32 -8.68 -1.99
CA PRO A 54 4.68 -9.99 -1.98
C PRO A 54 3.33 -9.89 -1.27
N PRO A 55 2.29 -10.57 -1.78
CA PRO A 55 0.97 -10.54 -1.17
C PRO A 55 1.09 -11.06 0.27
N ARG A 56 0.63 -10.27 1.24
CA ARG A 56 0.57 -10.73 2.63
C ARG A 56 -0.38 -11.93 2.70
N PRO A 57 0.04 -13.06 3.30
CA PRO A 57 -0.80 -14.24 3.36
C PRO A 57 -2.07 -13.98 4.20
N ALA A 58 -3.18 -14.63 3.83
CA ALA A 58 -4.50 -14.40 4.40
C ALA A 58 -4.56 -14.55 5.93
N TRP A 59 -3.86 -15.54 6.48
CA TRP A 59 -3.76 -15.78 7.93
C TRP A 59 -3.10 -14.61 8.68
N MET A 60 -2.11 -13.95 8.06
CA MET A 60 -1.44 -12.78 8.63
C MET A 60 -2.39 -11.58 8.66
N LYS A 61 -3.26 -11.44 7.64
CA LYS A 61 -4.30 -10.41 7.63
C LYS A 61 -5.35 -10.64 8.72
N PHE A 62 -5.74 -11.90 8.94
CA PHE A 62 -6.64 -12.30 10.03
C PHE A 62 -6.05 -11.93 11.41
N LEU A 63 -4.80 -12.29 11.68
CA LEU A 63 -4.14 -11.95 12.96
C LEU A 63 -3.99 -10.44 13.20
N VAL A 64 -3.78 -9.65 12.14
CA VAL A 64 -3.73 -8.18 12.26
C VAL A 64 -5.10 -7.60 12.63
N GLN A 65 -6.21 -8.20 12.17
CA GLN A 65 -7.56 -7.74 12.54
C GLN A 65 -7.91 -8.00 14.00
N PHE A 66 -7.39 -9.06 14.65
CA PHE A 66 -7.57 -9.25 16.11
C PHE A 66 -6.86 -8.19 16.96
N LYS A 67 -5.85 -7.51 16.39
CA LYS A 67 -5.13 -6.41 17.06
C LYS A 67 -5.84 -5.07 16.95
N ASP A 68 -6.97 -5.01 16.26
CA ASP A 68 -7.79 -3.81 16.23
C ASP A 68 -8.38 -3.58 17.63
N LEU A 69 -8.17 -2.37 18.17
CA LEU A 69 -8.68 -1.95 19.46
C LEU A 69 -10.19 -2.23 19.58
N LEU A 70 -10.92 -2.04 18.47
CA LEU A 70 -12.36 -2.27 18.41
C LEU A 70 -12.72 -3.75 18.59
N VAL A 71 -11.96 -4.67 17.99
CA VAL A 71 -12.17 -6.13 18.13
C VAL A 71 -11.86 -6.59 19.55
N ILE A 72 -10.80 -6.08 20.16
CA ILE A 72 -10.42 -6.43 21.54
C ILE A 72 -11.54 -6.02 22.52
N VAL A 73 -12.11 -4.83 22.35
CA VAL A 73 -13.23 -4.34 23.17
C VAL A 73 -14.48 -5.21 22.99
N LEU A 74 -14.83 -5.59 21.76
CA LEU A 74 -15.96 -6.50 21.48
C LEU A 74 -15.74 -7.88 22.11
N LEU A 75 -14.52 -8.40 22.05
CA LEU A 75 -14.19 -9.71 22.63
C LEU A 75 -14.32 -9.67 24.17
N GLY A 76 -13.87 -8.59 24.81
CA GLY A 76 -14.08 -8.35 26.24
C GLY A 76 -15.57 -8.25 26.61
N ALA A 77 -16.36 -7.52 25.81
CA ALA A 77 -17.80 -7.41 26.01
C ALA A 77 -18.52 -8.75 25.83
N ALA A 78 -18.12 -9.58 24.86
CA ALA A 78 -18.68 -10.91 24.65
C ALA A 78 -18.41 -11.85 25.84
N VAL A 79 -17.20 -11.80 26.41
CA VAL A 79 -16.85 -12.57 27.61
C VAL A 79 -17.66 -12.11 28.82
N LEU A 80 -17.82 -10.80 29.01
CA LEU A 80 -18.65 -10.23 30.07
C LEU A 80 -20.13 -10.64 29.92
N ALA A 81 -20.69 -10.52 28.73
CA ALA A 81 -22.07 -10.93 28.43
C ALA A 81 -22.28 -12.43 28.64
N GLY A 82 -21.33 -13.26 28.19
CA GLY A 82 -21.34 -14.70 28.41
C GLY A 82 -21.24 -15.08 29.88
N ALA A 83 -20.45 -14.36 30.68
CA ALA A 83 -20.35 -14.56 32.12
C ALA A 83 -21.63 -14.19 32.87
N ILE A 84 -22.39 -13.21 32.37
CA ILE A 84 -23.71 -12.83 32.89
C ILE A 84 -24.79 -13.87 32.51
N GLY A 85 -24.49 -14.77 31.56
CA GLY A 85 -25.41 -15.81 31.09
C GLY A 85 -26.39 -15.32 30.03
N ASP A 86 -26.22 -14.09 29.53
CA ASP A 86 -27.08 -13.54 28.49
C ASP A 86 -26.56 -13.92 27.11
N ILE A 87 -26.91 -15.15 26.70
CA ILE A 87 -26.46 -15.74 25.43
C ILE A 87 -26.92 -14.89 24.23
N LYS A 88 -28.02 -14.13 24.37
CA LYS A 88 -28.52 -13.26 23.29
C LYS A 88 -27.54 -12.14 22.97
N ASP A 89 -27.01 -11.46 23.98
CA ASP A 89 -26.06 -10.36 23.81
C ASP A 89 -24.73 -10.87 23.24
N ALA A 90 -24.27 -12.03 23.70
CA ALA A 90 -23.07 -12.67 23.16
C ALA A 90 -23.23 -13.00 21.65
N VAL A 91 -24.40 -13.48 21.23
CA VAL A 91 -24.70 -13.79 19.82
C VAL A 91 -24.72 -12.52 18.95
N VAL A 92 -25.30 -11.42 19.44
CA VAL A 92 -25.30 -10.14 18.71
C VAL A 92 -23.87 -9.64 18.47
N ILE A 93 -23.03 -9.67 19.50
CA ILE A 93 -21.62 -9.26 19.41
C ILE A 93 -20.85 -10.13 18.41
N LEU A 94 -21.08 -11.45 18.44
CA LEU A 94 -20.47 -12.40 17.51
C LEU A 94 -20.82 -12.05 16.05
N ILE A 95 -22.10 -11.76 15.78
CA ILE A 95 -22.58 -11.40 14.43
C ILE A 95 -21.90 -10.13 13.92
N VAL A 96 -21.74 -9.11 14.77
CA VAL A 96 -21.06 -7.85 14.39
C VAL A 96 -19.60 -8.09 14.02
N VAL A 97 -18.86 -8.87 14.81
CA VAL A 97 -17.46 -9.20 14.53
C VAL A 97 -17.33 -9.99 13.23
N VAL A 98 -18.20 -10.97 13.02
CA VAL A 98 -18.24 -11.77 11.79
C VAL A 98 -18.51 -10.88 10.58
N PHE A 99 -19.51 -10.00 10.65
CA PHE A 99 -19.80 -9.03 9.57
C PHE A 99 -18.60 -8.14 9.26
N ASN A 100 -17.95 -7.57 10.27
CA ASN A 100 -16.78 -6.71 10.07
C ASN A 100 -15.65 -7.46 9.34
N THR A 101 -15.40 -8.71 9.73
CA THR A 101 -14.37 -9.57 9.11
C THR A 101 -14.70 -9.87 7.64
N PHE A 102 -15.95 -10.23 7.35
CA PHE A 102 -16.42 -10.54 5.99
C PHE A 102 -16.47 -9.31 5.08
N VAL A 103 -16.77 -8.12 5.58
CA VAL A 103 -16.79 -6.89 4.79
C VAL A 103 -15.37 -6.37 4.51
N LEU A 104 -14.48 -6.45 5.51
CA LEU A 104 -13.13 -5.89 5.42
C LEU A 104 -12.15 -6.75 4.61
N PHE A 105 -12.26 -8.08 4.71
CA PHE A 105 -11.30 -9.01 4.09
C PHE A 105 -11.31 -9.00 2.54
N PRO A 106 -12.47 -9.01 1.84
CA PRO A 106 -12.51 -9.04 0.38
C PRO A 106 -12.05 -7.74 -0.29
N CYS A 107 -12.36 -6.58 0.29
CA CYS A 107 -12.05 -5.27 -0.32
C CYS A 107 -10.54 -4.98 -0.37
N ILE A 108 -9.76 -5.58 0.55
CA ILE A 108 -8.30 -5.39 0.64
C ILE A 108 -7.54 -6.36 -0.28
N GLY A 109 -8.19 -7.38 -0.84
CA GLY A 109 -7.55 -8.41 -1.66
C GLY A 109 -7.52 -8.15 -3.17
N GLY A 110 -8.32 -7.21 -3.68
CA GLY A 110 -8.74 -7.22 -5.09
C GLY A 110 -8.36 -6.02 -5.95
N ARG A 111 -7.35 -5.20 -5.60
CA ARG A 111 -6.98 -4.05 -6.44
C ARG A 111 -5.63 -4.23 -7.13
N HIS A 112 -5.60 -5.10 -8.14
CA HIS A 112 -4.53 -5.08 -9.14
C HIS A 112 -5.05 -5.61 -10.48
N ARG A 113 -5.81 -4.78 -11.20
CA ARG A 113 -6.03 -4.99 -12.64
C ARG A 113 -6.43 -3.71 -13.36
N GLU A 114 -5.41 -2.97 -13.80
CA GLU A 114 -5.37 -1.98 -14.89
C GLU A 114 -3.91 -1.49 -14.90
N SER A 115 -3.14 -1.45 -15.99
CA SER A 115 -3.43 -1.33 -17.40
C SER A 115 -2.22 -1.86 -18.19
N SER A 116 -2.43 -2.85 -19.06
CA SER A 116 -1.47 -3.19 -20.10
C SER A 116 -2.21 -3.37 -21.41
N THR A 117 -2.79 -2.28 -21.91
CA THR A 117 -2.98 -2.15 -23.36
C THR A 117 -1.61 -1.92 -23.98
N PRO A 118 -1.18 -2.73 -24.95
CA PRO A 118 -0.02 -2.38 -25.76
C PRO A 118 -0.42 -1.18 -26.62
N TRP A 119 0.28 -0.05 -26.45
CA TRP A 119 0.21 1.06 -27.39
C TRP A 119 0.85 0.59 -28.69
N THR A 120 0.01 0.13 -29.62
CA THR A 120 0.32 0.10 -31.06
C THR A 120 -0.10 1.41 -31.69
#